data_AF-A0A5N5EDJ1-F1
#
_entry.id   AF-A0A5N5EDJ1-F1
#
_cell.length_a   1.000
_cell.length_b   1.000
_cell.length_c   1.000
_cell.angle_alpha   90.00
_cell.angle_beta   90.00
_cell.angle_gamma   90.00
#
_symmetry.space_group_name_H-M   'P 1'
#
loop_
_entity.id
_entity.type
_entity.pdbx_description
1 polymer ?
#
loop_
_entity_poly.entity_id
_entity_poly.type
_entity_poly.pdbx_seq_one_letter_code
_entity_poly.pdbx_strand_id
1 'polypeptide(L)'
;MSSTTRITVTLPSDQVAELRKLTDNISGYVAEAVARQIRHQLLGDDLRRHEEEHGPFSDEELAEARAKIFGTRGSGKDADAA
;
A
#
# COMPACT_ATOMS: atom_id res chain seq x y z
N MET A 1 -24.82 -8.42 0.64
CA MET A 1 -24.39 -8.76 -0.74
C MET A 1 -23.39 -7.70 -1.16
N SER A 2 -22.10 -8.01 -1.26
CA SER A 2 -21.12 -7.07 -1.80
C SER A 2 -21.43 -6.83 -3.27
N SER A 3 -21.96 -5.65 -3.61
CA SER A 3 -22.28 -5.29 -4.98
C SER A 3 -20.99 -5.12 -5.78
N THR A 4 -20.70 -6.05 -6.68
CA THR A 4 -19.58 -5.93 -7.62
C THR A 4 -20.06 -5.30 -8.93
N THR A 5 -19.41 -4.24 -9.37
CA THR A 5 -19.70 -3.60 -10.66
C THR A 5 -18.70 -4.08 -11.70
N ARG A 6 -19.20 -4.61 -12.83
CA ARG A 6 -18.34 -4.98 -13.96
C ARG A 6 -17.89 -3.72 -14.69
N ILE A 7 -16.58 -3.59 -14.88
CA ILE A 7 -15.96 -2.54 -15.69
C ILE A 7 -15.09 -3.18 -16.78
N THR A 8 -14.92 -2.48 -17.89
CA THR A 8 -13.97 -2.86 -18.95
C THR A 8 -12.78 -1.93 -18.88
N VAL A 9 -11.58 -2.48 -18.77
CA VAL A 9 -10.33 -1.72 -18.74
C VAL A 9 -9.40 -2.22 -19.83
N THR A 10 -8.65 -1.31 -20.44
CA THR A 10 -7.60 -1.66 -21.40
C THR A 10 -6.26 -1.60 -20.68
N LEU A 11 -5.47 -2.66 -20.79
CA LEU A 11 -4.14 -2.76 -20.22
C LEU A 11 -3.13 -3.13 -21.31
N PRO A 12 -1.86 -2.72 -21.16
CA PRO A 12 -0.77 -3.20 -22.01
C PRO A 12 -0.70 -4.73 -22.05
N SER A 13 -0.46 -5.31 -23.23
CA SER A 13 -0.51 -6.76 -23.43
C SER A 13 0.57 -7.52 -22.66
N ASP A 14 1.74 -6.91 -22.50
CA ASP A 14 2.83 -7.39 -21.66
C ASP A 14 2.41 -7.48 -20.18
N GLN A 15 1.74 -6.45 -19.65
CA GLN A 15 1.22 -6.46 -18.28
C GLN A 15 0.15 -7.53 -18.07
N VAL A 16 -0.73 -7.76 -19.06
CA VAL A 16 -1.72 -8.84 -19.00
C VAL A 16 -1.05 -10.21 -19.01
N ALA A 17 0.01 -10.38 -19.80
CA ALA A 17 0.78 -11.63 -19.83
C ALA A 17 1.44 -11.92 -18.48
N GLU A 18 2.06 -10.91 -17.84
CA GLU A 18 2.65 -11.06 -16.51
C GLU A 18 1.59 -11.32 -15.43
N LEU A 19 0.45 -10.60 -15.46
CA LEU A 19 -0.65 -10.82 -14.51
C LEU A 19 -1.18 -12.27 -14.57
N ARG A 20 -1.28 -12.83 -15.78
CA ARG A 20 -1.71 -14.22 -15.98
C ARG A 20 -0.71 -15.25 -15.47
N LYS A 21 0.58 -14.93 -15.40
CA LYS A 21 1.58 -15.81 -14.76
C LYS A 21 1.43 -15.84 -13.24
N LEU A 22 0.96 -14.73 -12.66
CA LEU A 22 0.78 -14.59 -11.21
C LEU A 22 -0.54 -15.22 -10.72
N THR A 23 -1.62 -15.06 -11.48
CA THR A 23 -2.94 -15.52 -11.06
C THR A 23 -3.92 -15.65 -12.23
N ASP A 24 -4.81 -16.65 -12.12
CA ASP A 24 -5.96 -16.80 -13.01
C ASP A 24 -7.15 -15.90 -12.60
N ASN A 25 -7.17 -15.39 -11.36
CA ASN A 25 -8.21 -14.49 -10.84
C ASN A 25 -7.76 -13.02 -10.88
N ILE A 26 -7.76 -12.46 -12.09
CA ILE A 26 -7.36 -11.06 -12.31
C ILE A 26 -8.30 -10.09 -11.57
N SER A 27 -9.61 -10.35 -11.56
CA SER A 27 -10.58 -9.48 -10.86
C SER A 27 -10.33 -9.41 -9.36
N GLY A 28 -10.00 -10.54 -8.71
CA GLY A 28 -9.68 -10.58 -7.28
C GLY A 28 -8.39 -9.83 -6.98
N TYR A 29 -7.35 -10.07 -7.79
CA TYR A 29 -6.07 -9.38 -7.64
C TYR A 29 -6.21 -7.86 -7.78
N VAL A 30 -6.95 -7.40 -8.79
CA VAL A 30 -7.21 -5.98 -9.00
C VAL A 30 -8.03 -5.41 -7.85
N ALA A 31 -9.06 -6.12 -7.37
CA ALA A 31 -9.87 -5.66 -6.25
C ALA A 31 -9.03 -5.45 -4.97
N GLU A 32 -8.13 -6.38 -4.65
CA GLU A 32 -7.25 -6.25 -3.49
C GLU A 32 -6.23 -5.12 -3.66
N ALA A 33 -5.61 -5.02 -4.84
CA ALA A 33 -4.66 -3.96 -5.15
C ALA A 33 -5.32 -2.57 -5.07
N VAL A 34 -6.52 -2.42 -5.64
CA VAL A 34 -7.30 -1.18 -5.58
C VAL A 34 -7.71 -0.87 -4.14
N ALA A 35 -8.20 -1.85 -3.38
CA ALA A 35 -8.57 -1.65 -1.99
C ALA A 35 -7.36 -1.20 -1.14
N ARG A 36 -6.18 -1.77 -1.38
CA ARG A 36 -4.94 -1.35 -0.73
C ARG A 36 -4.57 0.09 -1.12
N GLN A 37 -4.68 0.43 -2.39
CA GLN A 37 -4.35 1.76 -2.88
C GLN A 37 -5.28 2.83 -2.30
N ILE A 38 -6.60 2.58 -2.27
CA ILE A 38 -7.57 3.51 -1.69
C ILE A 38 -7.28 3.73 -0.20
N ARG A 39 -7.00 2.66 0.56
CA ARG A 39 -6.64 2.80 1.99
C ARG A 39 -5.42 3.70 2.19
N HIS A 40 -4.38 3.52 1.36
CA HIS A 40 -3.18 4.35 1.44
C HIS A 40 -3.45 5.81 1.07
N GLN A 41 -4.28 6.06 0.05
CA GLN A 41 -4.65 7.42 -0.36
C GLN A 41 -5.43 8.14 0.74
N LEU A 42 -6.47 7.49 1.28
CA LEU A 42 -7.27 8.08 2.36
C LEU A 42 -6.42 8.37 3.60
N LEU A 43 -5.52 7.46 3.96
CA LEU A 43 -4.60 7.68 5.08
C LEU A 43 -3.66 8.87 4.80
N GLY A 44 -3.12 8.99 3.59
CA GLY A 44 -2.28 10.12 3.21
C GLY A 44 -3.04 11.45 3.23
N ASP A 45 -4.31 11.44 2.82
CA ASP A 45 -5.18 12.61 2.86
C ASP A 45 -5.46 13.06 4.30
N ASP A 46 -5.72 12.12 5.20
CA ASP A 46 -5.94 12.42 6.61
C ASP A 46 -4.66 12.96 7.29
N LEU A 47 -3.49 12.39 6.98
CA LEU A 47 -2.21 12.90 7.48
C LEU A 47 -1.92 14.32 6.98
N ARG A 48 -2.17 14.59 5.69
CA ARG A 48 -2.01 15.92 5.12
C ARG A 48 -2.95 16.94 5.77
N ARG A 49 -4.22 16.58 6.00
CA ARG A 49 -5.17 17.45 6.72
C ARG A 49 -4.64 17.78 8.13
N HIS A 50 -4.10 16.79 8.83
CA HIS A 50 -3.49 17.00 10.14
C HIS A 50 -2.31 17.99 10.07
N GLU A 51 -1.43 17.87 9.07
CA GLU A 51 -0.30 18.81 8.90
C GLU A 51 -0.76 20.23 8.56
N GLU A 52 -1.87 20.38 7.83
CA GLU A 52 -2.47 21.69 7.54
C GLU A 52 -3.05 22.34 8.80
N GLU A 53 -3.62 21.56 9.71
CA GLU A 53 -4.25 22.04 10.95
C GLU A 53 -3.25 22.27 12.10
N HIS A 54 -2.21 21.43 12.19
CA HIS A 54 -1.29 21.38 13.33
C HIS A 54 0.17 21.73 12.99
N GLY A 55 0.49 21.87 11.71
CA GLY A 55 1.87 22.01 11.23
C GLY A 55 2.51 20.67 10.89
N PRO A 56 3.68 20.69 10.24
CA PRO A 56 4.36 19.47 9.79
C PRO A 56 4.78 18.60 10.96
N PHE A 57 4.78 17.28 10.75
CA PHE A 57 5.30 16.34 11.75
C PHE A 57 6.79 16.57 12.01
N SER A 58 7.19 16.56 13.27
CA SER A 58 8.61 16.63 13.64
C SER A 58 9.32 15.30 13.41
N ASP A 59 10.64 15.35 13.25
CA ASP A 59 11.47 14.15 13.09
C ASP A 59 11.36 13.20 14.31
N GLU A 60 11.17 13.76 15.51
CA GLU A 60 10.98 12.99 16.75
C GLU A 60 9.66 12.21 16.73
N GLU A 61 8.57 12.84 16.33
CA GLU A 61 7.25 12.20 16.22
C GLU A 61 7.26 11.10 15.15
N LEU A 62 7.91 11.35 14.00
CA LEU A 62 8.06 10.36 12.94
C LEU A 62 8.93 9.16 13.39
N ALA A 63 10.01 9.41 14.14
CA ALA A 63 10.85 8.35 14.69
C ALA A 63 10.07 7.48 15.69
N GLU A 64 9.29 8.10 16.58
CA GLU A 64 8.42 7.39 17.53
C GLU A 64 7.36 6.55 16.80
N ALA A 65 6.70 7.12 15.78
CA ALA A 65 5.71 6.41 14.97
C ALA A 65 6.32 5.20 14.24
N ARG A 66 7.50 5.36 13.64
CA ARG A 66 8.22 4.26 12.98
C ARG A 66 8.57 3.13 13.95
N ALA A 67 9.05 3.48 15.14
CA ALA A 67 9.38 2.50 16.18
C ALA A 67 8.14 1.72 16.65
N LYS A 68 6.97 2.37 16.73
CA LYS A 68 5.69 1.72 17.06
C LYS A 68 5.19 0.81 15.95
N ILE A 69 5.26 1.24 14.69
CA ILE A 69 4.71 0.51 13.53
C ILE A 69 5.57 -0.71 13.15
N PHE A 70 6.89 -0.51 13.05
CA PHE A 70 7.81 -1.55 12.59
C PHE A 70 8.49 -2.30 13.73
N GLY A 71 8.27 -1.88 14.98
CA GLY A 71 9.04 -2.32 16.12
C GLY A 71 10.48 -1.78 16.08
N THR A 72 11.19 -1.92 17.20
CA THR A 72 12.63 -1.59 17.33
C THR A 72 13.58 -2.47 16.49
N ARG A 73 13.07 -3.30 15.58
CA ARG A 73 13.84 -4.37 14.91
C ARG A 73 14.40 -3.98 13.54
N GLY A 74 14.66 -2.68 13.33
CA GLY A 74 15.22 -2.12 12.10
C GLY A 74 16.76 -1.98 12.05
N SER A 75 17.52 -2.72 12.86
CA SER A 75 18.99 -2.69 12.79
C SER A 75 19.63 -4.02 13.22
N GLY A 76 19.25 -5.12 12.57
CA GLY A 76 19.81 -6.41 12.92
C GLY A 76 19.57 -7.51 11.88
N LYS A 77 20.54 -7.64 10.96
CA LYS A 77 21.08 -8.90 10.47
C LYS A 77 20.24 -9.70 9.46
N ASP A 78 20.34 -9.30 8.20
CA ASP A 78 20.29 -10.20 7.03
C ASP A 78 21.63 -10.09 6.26
N ALA A 79 22.70 -10.42 6.97
CA ALA A 79 23.99 -10.77 6.38
C ALA A 79 24.37 -12.12 7.01
N ASP A 80 23.76 -13.19 6.51
CA ASP A 80 24.34 -14.54 6.38
C ASP A 80 23.25 -15.49 5.87
N ALA A 81 23.34 -15.89 4.61
CA ALA A 81 22.79 -17.16 4.12
C ALA A 81 23.78 -17.68 3.07
N ALA A 82 24.63 -18.58 3.55
CA ALA A 82 25.65 -19.33 2.84
C ALA A 82 25.09 -20.29 1.78
#